data_AF-A0A1I9YWL3-F1
#
_entry.id   AF-A0A1I9YWL3-F1
#
_cell.length_a   1.000
_cell.length_b   1.000
_cell.length_c   1.000
_cell.angle_alpha   90.00
_cell.angle_beta   90.00
_cell.angle_gamma   90.00
#
_symmetry.space_group_name_H-M   'P 1'
#
loop_
_entity.id
_entity.type
_entity.pdbx_description
1 polymer ?
#
loop_
_entity_poly.entity_id
_entity_poly.type
_entity_poly.pdbx_seq_one_letter_code
_entity_poly.pdbx_strand_id
1 'polypeptide(L)'
;MFFRFGITPTANRLYQLVKRGSMGTPTEVLAEFWTALRDKSRLRLERPDLPPDLQAAAGDLIAALWDRSTAAAYAALEELRLELGAEREAAQAAIGVARDAAGRAEAALDERNAALLTAQTEIRELGQALAVADAARLTLEADIARLQRENRDSDAALAQVRADFARELDKLREDGSARRSVCGPRKGARYSRLSANARWPRDCTKIWRLRGGGPSSMTSVIALNRKPCEASWATPGIRPG
;
A
#
# COMPACT_ATOMS: atom_id res chain seq x y z
N MET A 1 -30.46 28.83 -54.98
CA MET A 1 -29.51 27.85 -55.55
C MET A 1 -28.20 28.53 -55.94
N PHE A 2 -28.19 29.36 -56.99
CA PHE A 2 -26.99 30.10 -57.43
C PHE A 2 -26.40 31.03 -56.35
N PHE A 3 -27.15 32.03 -55.88
CA PHE A 3 -26.63 33.03 -54.93
C PHE A 3 -26.24 32.50 -53.54
N ARG A 4 -26.80 31.36 -53.12
CA ARG A 4 -26.58 30.81 -51.78
C ARG A 4 -25.53 29.70 -51.77
N PHE A 5 -25.45 28.91 -52.84
CA PHE A 5 -24.65 27.69 -52.88
C PHE A 5 -23.63 27.66 -54.03
N GLY A 6 -23.57 28.70 -54.87
CA GLY A 6 -22.64 28.78 -56.00
C GLY A 6 -22.92 27.80 -57.14
N ILE A 7 -24.05 27.08 -57.11
CA ILE A 7 -24.37 26.08 -58.13
C ILE A 7 -25.08 26.75 -59.30
N THR A 8 -24.49 26.68 -60.49
CA THR A 8 -25.12 27.14 -61.73
C THR A 8 -26.36 26.29 -62.04
N PRO A 9 -27.56 26.86 -62.04
CA PRO A 9 -28.78 26.12 -62.32
C PRO A 9 -28.80 25.64 -63.77
N THR A 10 -28.90 24.33 -63.96
CA THR A 10 -29.13 23.71 -65.27
C THR A 10 -30.61 23.41 -65.47
N ALA A 11 -31.09 23.40 -66.71
CA ALA A 11 -32.50 23.18 -67.03
C ALA A 11 -33.07 21.89 -66.39
N ASN A 12 -32.29 20.81 -66.41
CA ASN A 12 -32.66 19.53 -65.79
C ASN A 12 -32.81 19.64 -64.27
N ARG A 13 -31.90 20.35 -63.59
CA ARG A 13 -31.93 20.50 -62.14
C ARG A 13 -33.04 21.44 -61.67
N LEU A 14 -33.38 22.44 -62.48
CA LEU A 14 -34.53 23.30 -62.24
C LEU A 14 -35.86 22.54 -62.40
N TYR A 15 -35.96 21.70 -63.45
CA TYR A 15 -37.13 20.85 -63.68
C TYR A 15 -37.39 19.89 -62.52
N GLN A 16 -36.35 19.26 -61.99
CA GLN A 16 -36.43 18.35 -60.84
C GLN A 16 -36.94 19.01 -59.55
N LEU A 17 -36.67 20.32 -59.37
CA LEU A 17 -37.06 21.07 -58.18
C LEU A 17 -38.45 21.69 -58.30
N VAL A 18 -38.86 22.15 -59.48
CA VAL A 18 -40.12 22.88 -59.67
C VAL A 18 -41.27 21.96 -60.09
N LYS A 19 -40.98 20.79 -60.69
CA LYS A 19 -41.96 19.75 -61.12
C LYS A 19 -43.23 20.31 -61.80
N ARG A 20 -43.11 21.42 -62.53
CA ARG A 20 -44.20 22.04 -63.30
C ARG A 20 -43.70 22.53 -64.65
N GLY A 21 -44.53 22.40 -65.69
CA GLY A 21 -44.25 22.86 -67.07
C GLY A 21 -43.81 21.75 -68.02
N SER A 22 -43.75 22.07 -69.32
CA SER A 22 -43.17 21.20 -70.35
C SER A 22 -41.64 21.22 -70.26
N MET A 23 -40.96 20.21 -70.82
CA MET A 23 -39.48 20.10 -70.80
C MET A 23 -38.74 21.34 -71.37
N GLY A 24 -39.38 22.17 -72.20
CA GLY A 24 -38.76 23.35 -72.83
C GLY A 24 -38.77 24.63 -71.97
N THR A 25 -39.78 24.79 -71.10
CA THR A 25 -40.01 26.03 -70.32
C THR A 25 -38.88 26.36 -69.32
N PRO A 26 -38.23 25.40 -68.64
CA PRO A 26 -37.12 25.68 -67.72
C PRO A 26 -35.90 26.32 -68.38
N THR A 27 -35.62 25.97 -69.64
CA THR A 27 -34.47 26.52 -70.38
C THR A 27 -34.71 27.97 -70.76
N GLU A 28 -35.93 28.29 -71.20
CA GLU A 28 -36.34 29.62 -71.61
C GLU A 28 -36.37 30.60 -70.43
N VAL A 29 -36.96 30.18 -69.30
CA VAL A 29 -36.98 30.97 -68.06
C VAL A 29 -35.57 31.21 -67.51
N LEU A 30 -34.65 30.24 -67.62
CA LEU A 30 -33.25 30.44 -67.23
C LEU A 30 -32.56 31.45 -68.15
N ALA A 31 -32.76 31.36 -69.46
CA ALA A 31 -32.18 32.30 -70.42
C ALA A 31 -32.68 33.73 -70.16
N GLU A 32 -33.98 33.90 -69.93
CA GLU A 32 -34.61 35.17 -69.62
C GLU A 32 -34.14 35.73 -68.27
N PHE A 33 -34.05 34.88 -67.23
CA PHE A 33 -33.48 35.25 -65.93
C PHE A 33 -32.05 35.75 -66.05
N TRP A 34 -31.17 35.05 -66.76
CA TRP A 34 -29.78 35.46 -66.93
C TRP A 34 -29.65 36.74 -67.74
N THR A 35 -30.54 36.95 -68.71
CA THR A 35 -30.58 38.17 -69.51
C THR A 35 -31.02 39.36 -68.66
N ALA A 36 -32.12 39.23 -67.93
CA ALA A 36 -32.62 40.24 -67.01
C ALA A 36 -31.64 40.53 -65.86
N LEU A 37 -30.94 39.52 -65.36
CA LEU A 37 -29.91 39.69 -64.32
C LEU A 37 -28.72 40.47 -64.87
N ARG A 38 -28.21 40.11 -66.06
CA ARG A 38 -27.12 40.86 -66.70
C ARG A 38 -27.51 42.30 -66.98
N ASP A 39 -28.71 42.54 -67.50
CA ASP A 39 -29.21 43.89 -67.78
C ASP A 39 -29.33 44.75 -66.53
N LYS A 40 -29.79 44.18 -65.41
CA LYS A 40 -29.90 44.89 -64.12
C LYS A 40 -28.56 45.09 -63.42
N SER A 41 -27.61 44.19 -63.61
CA SER A 41 -26.27 44.27 -63.00
C SER A 41 -25.27 45.14 -63.77
N ARG A 42 -25.62 45.57 -64.99
CA ARG A 42 -24.78 46.46 -65.78
C ARG A 42 -24.72 47.83 -65.13
N LEU A 43 -23.51 48.28 -64.81
CA LEU A 43 -23.24 49.68 -64.52
C LEU A 43 -23.38 50.48 -65.83
N ARG A 44 -24.58 51.01 -66.09
CA ARG A 44 -24.79 51.97 -67.18
C ARG A 44 -24.31 53.34 -66.74
N LEU A 45 -23.20 53.80 -67.30
CA LEU A 45 -22.83 55.22 -67.27
C LEU A 45 -23.70 55.96 -68.29
N GLU A 46 -24.98 56.19 -67.98
CA GLU A 46 -25.84 57.01 -68.85
C GLU A 46 -25.47 58.48 -68.69
N ARG A 47 -24.52 58.94 -69.51
CA ARG A 47 -24.34 60.35 -69.85
C ARG A 47 -24.51 60.49 -71.36
N PRO A 48 -25.45 61.32 -71.83
CA PRO A 48 -25.80 61.41 -73.26
C PRO A 48 -24.64 61.90 -74.16
N ASP A 49 -23.59 62.50 -73.59
CA ASP A 49 -22.44 63.05 -74.31
C ASP A 49 -21.10 62.34 -74.01
N LEU A 50 -21.11 61.13 -73.42
CA LEU A 50 -19.87 60.42 -73.10
C LEU A 50 -19.34 59.64 -74.32
N PRO A 51 -18.10 59.92 -74.78
CA PRO A 51 -17.47 59.14 -75.84
C PRO A 51 -17.40 57.64 -75.48
N PRO A 52 -17.70 56.74 -76.43
CA PRO A 52 -17.71 55.29 -76.19
C PRO A 52 -16.36 54.77 -75.66
N ASP A 53 -15.26 55.38 -76.09
CA ASP A 53 -13.91 55.03 -75.63
C ASP A 53 -13.71 55.28 -74.13
N LEU A 54 -14.28 56.36 -73.58
CA LEU A 54 -14.21 56.66 -72.15
C LEU A 54 -15.09 55.71 -71.33
N GLN A 55 -16.24 55.31 -71.88
CA GLN A 55 -17.10 54.32 -71.24
C GLN A 55 -16.43 52.93 -71.18
N ALA A 56 -15.76 52.53 -72.27
CA ALA A 56 -14.98 51.30 -72.32
C ALA A 56 -13.83 51.33 -71.30
N ALA A 57 -13.03 52.41 -71.28
CA ALA A 57 -11.93 52.57 -70.35
C ALA A 57 -12.37 52.55 -68.87
N ALA A 58 -13.52 53.15 -68.54
CA ALA A 58 -14.09 53.10 -67.20
C ALA A 58 -14.57 51.68 -66.82
N GLY A 59 -15.17 50.95 -67.77
CA GLY A 59 -15.57 49.55 -67.57
C GLY A 59 -14.37 48.64 -67.31
N ASP A 60 -13.30 48.79 -68.10
CA ASP A 60 -12.06 48.03 -67.96
C ASP A 60 -11.39 48.30 -66.61
N LEU A 61 -11.39 49.56 -66.15
CA LEU A 61 -10.84 49.91 -64.84
C LEU A 61 -11.63 49.25 -63.69
N ILE A 62 -12.96 49.29 -63.75
CA ILE A 62 -13.81 48.69 -62.70
C ILE A 62 -13.65 47.17 -62.70
N ALA A 63 -13.58 46.54 -63.88
CA ALA A 63 -13.32 45.11 -63.99
C ALA A 63 -11.95 44.74 -63.39
N ALA A 64 -10.89 45.46 -63.76
CA ALA A 64 -9.56 45.24 -63.22
C ALA A 64 -9.49 45.45 -61.69
N LEU A 65 -10.19 46.46 -61.18
CA LEU A 65 -10.30 46.71 -59.74
C LEU A 65 -11.00 45.56 -59.03
N TRP A 66 -12.13 45.10 -59.57
CA TRP A 66 -12.92 44.00 -59.03
C TRP A 66 -12.11 42.70 -58.99
N ASP A 67 -11.42 42.36 -60.09
CA ASP A 67 -10.60 41.17 -60.17
C ASP A 67 -9.45 41.23 -59.16
N ARG A 68 -8.78 42.39 -59.04
CA ARG A 68 -7.71 42.58 -58.06
C ARG A 68 -8.22 42.51 -56.62
N SER A 69 -9.36 43.13 -56.31
CA SER A 69 -9.93 43.05 -54.96
C SER A 69 -10.39 41.64 -54.60
N THR A 70 -10.97 40.92 -55.57
CA THR A 70 -11.46 39.55 -55.38
C THR A 70 -10.29 38.59 -55.19
N ALA A 71 -9.24 38.72 -56.00
CA ALA A 71 -7.99 37.96 -55.85
C ALA A 71 -7.34 38.22 -54.48
N ALA A 72 -7.25 39.48 -54.05
CA ALA A 72 -6.71 39.83 -52.74
C ALA A 72 -7.55 39.25 -51.59
N ALA A 73 -8.89 39.31 -51.69
CA ALA A 73 -9.79 38.74 -50.69
C ALA A 73 -9.64 37.21 -50.59
N TYR A 74 -9.51 36.51 -51.72
CA TYR A 74 -9.28 35.07 -51.72
C TYR A 74 -7.91 34.69 -51.15
N ALA A 75 -6.86 35.45 -51.47
CA ALA A 75 -5.53 35.22 -50.90
C ALA A 75 -5.53 35.39 -49.38
N ALA A 76 -6.13 36.47 -48.86
CA ALA A 76 -6.25 36.70 -47.43
C ALA A 76 -7.10 35.64 -46.71
N LEU A 77 -8.16 35.14 -47.37
CA LEU A 77 -8.97 34.06 -46.82
C LEU A 77 -8.19 32.74 -46.74
N GLU A 78 -7.35 32.45 -47.73
CA GLU A 78 -6.53 31.25 -47.72
C GLU A 78 -5.43 31.30 -46.66
N GLU A 79 -4.81 32.46 -46.48
CA GLU A 79 -3.87 32.72 -45.39
C GLU A 79 -4.52 32.47 -44.01
N LEU A 80 -5.69 33.06 -43.76
CA LEU A 80 -6.45 32.83 -42.51
C LEU A 80 -6.83 31.36 -42.31
N ARG A 81 -7.15 30.63 -43.38
CA ARG A 81 -7.46 29.18 -43.28
C ARG A 81 -6.24 28.37 -42.89
N LEU A 82 -5.06 28.71 -43.42
CA LEU A 82 -3.81 28.05 -43.08
C LEU A 82 -3.44 28.34 -41.61
N GLU A 83 -3.57 29.59 -41.17
CA GLU A 83 -3.33 29.98 -39.78
C GLU A 83 -4.25 29.24 -38.81
N LEU A 84 -5.57 29.27 -39.05
CA LEU A 84 -6.55 28.56 -38.21
C LEU A 84 -6.34 27.03 -38.25
N GLY A 85 -5.89 26.49 -39.39
CA GLY A 85 -5.50 25.09 -39.51
C GLY A 85 -4.34 24.75 -38.57
N ALA A 86 -3.28 25.55 -38.61
CA ALA A 86 -2.09 25.38 -37.78
C ALA A 86 -2.41 25.55 -36.28
N GLU A 87 -3.19 26.57 -35.91
CA GLU A 87 -3.63 26.77 -34.53
C GLU A 87 -4.48 25.60 -34.02
N ARG A 88 -5.38 25.08 -34.85
CA ARG A 88 -6.20 23.92 -34.51
C ARG A 88 -5.34 22.68 -34.28
N GLU A 89 -4.38 22.40 -35.15
CA GLU A 89 -3.47 21.26 -34.99
C GLU A 89 -2.64 21.40 -33.72
N ALA A 90 -2.10 22.60 -33.45
CA ALA A 90 -1.36 22.88 -32.22
C ALA A 90 -2.23 22.70 -30.97
N ALA A 91 -3.47 23.20 -30.98
CA ALA A 91 -4.41 23.03 -29.87
C ALA A 91 -4.80 21.56 -29.67
N GLN A 92 -5.02 20.80 -30.75
CA GLN A 92 -5.31 19.37 -30.67
C GLN A 92 -4.13 18.58 -30.09
N ALA A 93 -2.90 18.90 -30.49
CA ALA A 93 -1.69 18.31 -29.91
C ALA A 93 -1.56 18.63 -28.42
N ALA A 94 -1.79 19.89 -28.02
CA ALA A 94 -1.75 20.30 -26.62
C ALA A 94 -2.81 19.59 -25.77
N ILE A 95 -4.03 19.43 -26.30
CA ILE A 95 -5.09 18.65 -25.66
C ILE A 95 -4.68 17.18 -25.50
N GLY A 96 -4.04 16.58 -26.51
CA GLY A 96 -3.50 15.23 -26.44
C GLY A 96 -2.49 15.07 -25.30
N VAL A 97 -1.47 15.95 -25.26
CA VAL A 97 -0.46 15.96 -24.20
C VAL A 97 -1.08 16.12 -22.80
N ALA A 98 -2.06 17.04 -22.67
CA ALA A 98 -2.75 17.27 -21.41
C ALA A 98 -3.56 16.04 -20.94
N ARG A 99 -4.25 15.36 -21.87
CA ARG A 99 -4.98 14.12 -21.57
C ARG A 99 -4.06 12.99 -21.16
N ASP A 100 -2.93 12.82 -21.85
CA ASP A 100 -1.95 11.79 -21.50
C ASP A 100 -1.32 12.07 -20.12
N ALA A 101 -1.04 13.34 -19.81
CA ALA A 101 -0.57 13.74 -18.50
C ALA A 101 -1.62 13.50 -17.40
N ALA A 102 -2.88 13.82 -17.66
CA ALA A 102 -3.98 13.55 -16.74
C ALA A 102 -4.14 12.04 -16.49
N GLY A 103 -4.15 11.22 -17.54
CA GLY A 103 -4.23 9.76 -17.41
C GLY A 103 -3.07 9.15 -16.61
N ARG A 104 -1.84 9.68 -16.79
CA ARG A 104 -0.70 9.26 -15.94
C ARG A 104 -0.87 9.66 -14.47
N ALA A 105 -1.40 10.86 -14.21
CA ALA A 105 -1.64 11.32 -12.85
C ALA A 105 -2.75 10.52 -12.15
N GLU A 106 -3.83 10.20 -12.86
CA GLU A 106 -4.92 9.35 -12.37
C GLU A 106 -4.40 7.95 -12.04
N ALA A 107 -3.64 7.31 -12.94
CA ALA A 107 -3.03 6.01 -12.67
C ALA A 107 -2.10 6.02 -11.44
N ALA A 108 -1.31 7.08 -11.26
CA ALA A 108 -0.47 7.24 -10.09
C ALA A 108 -1.30 7.42 -8.80
N LEU A 109 -2.42 8.15 -8.85
CA LEU A 109 -3.33 8.28 -7.71
C LEU A 109 -3.97 6.94 -7.34
N ASP A 110 -4.39 6.16 -8.32
CA ASP A 110 -4.97 4.83 -8.09
C ASP A 110 -3.95 3.88 -7.44
N GLU A 111 -2.69 3.88 -7.90
CA GLU A 111 -1.60 3.12 -7.29
C GLU A 111 -1.38 3.53 -5.82
N ARG A 112 -1.37 4.84 -5.53
CA ARG A 112 -1.17 5.36 -4.17
C ARG A 112 -2.35 5.02 -3.26
N ASN A 113 -3.58 5.08 -3.78
CA ASN A 113 -4.77 4.69 -3.05
C ASN A 113 -4.77 3.19 -2.72
N ALA A 114 -4.38 2.34 -3.67
CA ALA A 114 -4.22 0.91 -3.41
C ALA A 114 -3.17 0.65 -2.32
N ALA A 115 -2.01 1.28 -2.41
CA ALA A 115 -0.95 1.16 -1.39
C ALA A 115 -1.42 1.65 0.00
N LEU A 116 -2.20 2.74 0.05
CA LEU A 116 -2.76 3.26 1.30
C LEU A 116 -3.73 2.27 1.92
N LEU A 117 -4.61 1.66 1.13
CA LEU A 117 -5.55 0.65 1.61
C LEU A 117 -4.82 -0.58 2.16
N THR A 118 -3.78 -1.05 1.46
CA THR A 118 -2.92 -2.15 1.95
C THR A 118 -2.24 -1.80 3.28
N ALA A 119 -1.65 -0.61 3.38
CA ALA A 119 -1.03 -0.16 4.63
C ALA A 119 -2.04 -0.06 5.78
N GLN A 120 -3.27 0.42 5.50
CA GLN A 120 -4.33 0.47 6.51
C GLN A 120 -4.78 -0.92 6.98
N THR A 121 -4.83 -1.91 6.09
CA THR A 121 -5.12 -3.29 6.48
C THR A 121 -4.02 -3.86 7.37
N GLU A 122 -2.75 -3.66 7.01
CA GLU A 122 -1.61 -4.12 7.80
C GLU A 122 -1.58 -3.48 9.19
N ILE A 123 -1.82 -2.16 9.29
CA ILE A 123 -1.91 -1.46 10.58
C ILE A 123 -3.02 -2.07 11.46
N ARG A 124 -4.18 -2.38 10.87
CA ARG A 124 -5.29 -2.99 11.61
C ARG A 124 -4.93 -4.38 12.12
N GLU A 125 -4.30 -5.20 11.29
CA GLU A 125 -3.86 -6.55 11.64
C GLU A 125 -2.79 -6.54 12.73
N LEU A 126 -1.79 -5.66 12.60
CA LEU A 126 -0.77 -5.46 13.63
C LEU A 126 -1.38 -4.95 14.94
N GLY A 127 -2.36 -4.04 14.88
CA GLY A 127 -3.09 -3.57 16.04
C GLY A 127 -3.86 -4.68 16.76
N GLN A 128 -4.49 -5.58 16.02
CA GLN A 128 -5.16 -6.76 16.58
C GLN A 128 -4.16 -7.74 17.21
N ALA A 129 -3.05 -8.02 16.51
CA ALA A 129 -1.99 -8.90 17.02
C ALA A 129 -1.39 -8.36 18.32
N LEU A 130 -1.15 -7.04 18.40
CA LEU A 130 -0.66 -6.38 19.60
C LEU A 130 -1.67 -6.51 20.76
N ALA A 131 -2.96 -6.26 20.51
CA ALA A 131 -3.99 -6.40 21.54
C ALA A 131 -4.07 -7.84 22.10
N VAL A 132 -3.94 -8.86 21.25
CA VAL A 132 -3.88 -10.26 21.68
C VAL A 132 -2.62 -10.54 22.51
N ALA A 133 -1.46 -10.04 22.06
CA ALA A 133 -0.21 -10.20 22.79
C ALA A 133 -0.24 -9.52 24.16
N ASP A 134 -0.79 -8.32 24.26
CA ASP A 134 -0.94 -7.58 25.51
C ASP A 134 -1.91 -8.29 26.46
N ALA A 135 -3.03 -8.81 25.97
CA ALA A 135 -3.94 -9.62 26.77
C ALA A 135 -3.25 -10.87 27.33
N ALA A 136 -2.51 -11.60 26.49
CA ALA A 136 -1.73 -12.76 26.92
C ALA A 136 -0.64 -12.41 27.94
N ARG A 137 0.00 -11.24 27.79
CA ARG A 137 0.99 -10.75 28.77
C ARG A 137 0.34 -10.49 30.12
N LEU A 138 -0.80 -9.81 30.15
CA LEU A 138 -1.54 -9.52 31.38
C LEU A 138 -2.01 -10.81 32.07
N THR A 139 -2.47 -11.82 31.31
CA THR A 139 -2.84 -13.11 31.91
C THR A 139 -1.63 -13.82 32.53
N LEU A 140 -0.48 -13.82 31.84
CA LEU A 140 0.74 -14.43 32.36
C LEU A 140 1.26 -13.69 33.60
N GLU A 141 1.21 -12.36 33.62
CA GLU A 141 1.55 -11.55 34.79
C GLU A 141 0.67 -11.89 36.00
N ALA A 142 -0.65 -12.04 35.78
CA ALA A 142 -1.59 -12.45 36.81
C ALA A 142 -1.31 -13.88 37.32
N ASP A 143 -1.00 -14.82 36.42
CA ASP A 143 -0.65 -16.20 36.76
C ASP A 143 0.66 -16.27 37.56
N ILE A 144 1.68 -15.51 37.17
CA ILE A 144 2.95 -15.39 37.91
C ILE A 144 2.67 -14.86 39.32
N ALA A 145 1.86 -13.81 39.45
CA ALA A 145 1.51 -13.25 40.76
C ALA A 145 0.74 -14.25 41.62
N ARG A 146 -0.16 -15.05 41.04
CA ARG A 146 -0.88 -16.13 41.74
C ARG A 146 0.09 -17.21 42.21
N LEU A 147 0.91 -17.75 41.32
CA LEU A 147 1.88 -18.81 41.64
C LEU A 147 2.88 -18.36 42.70
N GLN A 148 3.31 -17.10 42.67
CA GLN A 148 4.17 -16.55 43.72
C GLN A 148 3.48 -16.51 45.10
N ARG A 149 2.17 -16.21 45.15
CA ARG A 149 1.41 -16.27 46.41
C ARG A 149 1.29 -17.71 46.91
N GLU A 150 0.88 -18.63 46.04
CA GLU A 150 0.75 -20.06 46.37
C GLU A 150 2.08 -20.66 46.88
N ASN A 151 3.21 -20.27 46.29
CA ASN A 151 4.52 -20.73 46.72
C ASN A 151 4.91 -20.16 48.10
N ARG A 152 4.62 -18.88 48.37
CA ARG A 152 4.82 -18.28 49.71
C ARG A 152 3.95 -18.96 50.76
N ASP A 153 2.70 -19.25 50.44
CA ASP A 153 1.77 -19.92 51.34
C ASP A 153 2.23 -21.35 51.64
N SER A 154 2.72 -22.06 50.60
CA SER A 154 3.32 -23.40 50.74
C SER A 154 4.60 -23.37 51.59
N ASP A 155 5.48 -22.40 51.36
CA ASP A 155 6.69 -22.21 52.16
C ASP A 155 6.37 -21.90 53.63
N ALA A 156 5.37 -21.05 53.89
CA ALA A 156 4.89 -20.76 55.23
C ALA A 156 4.29 -22.01 55.91
N ALA A 157 3.49 -22.79 55.19
CA ALA A 157 2.94 -24.05 55.70
C ALA A 157 4.04 -25.06 56.03
N LEU A 158 5.05 -25.22 55.16
CA LEU A 158 6.20 -26.08 55.42
C LEU A 158 7.03 -25.60 56.63
N ALA A 159 7.24 -24.30 56.77
CA ALA A 159 7.92 -23.73 57.93
C ALA A 159 7.15 -24.00 59.23
N GLN A 160 5.82 -23.83 59.20
CA GLN A 160 4.94 -24.11 60.34
C GLN A 160 5.00 -25.59 60.74
N VAL A 161 4.84 -26.50 59.77
CA VAL A 161 4.94 -27.94 59.99
C VAL A 161 6.30 -28.32 60.58
N ARG A 162 7.41 -27.76 60.07
CA ARG A 162 8.75 -27.97 60.62
C ARG A 162 8.88 -27.47 62.07
N ALA A 163 8.31 -26.31 62.38
CA ALA A 163 8.31 -25.75 63.73
C ALA A 163 7.51 -26.60 64.70
N ASP A 164 6.33 -27.08 64.31
CA ASP A 164 5.49 -27.94 65.12
C ASP A 164 6.14 -29.31 65.36
N PHE A 165 6.78 -29.90 64.34
CA PHE A 165 7.61 -31.11 64.51
C PHE A 165 8.79 -30.90 65.45
N ALA A 166 9.48 -29.76 65.38
CA ALA A 166 10.60 -29.46 66.27
C ALA A 166 10.13 -29.38 67.74
N ARG A 167 9.00 -28.70 67.99
CA ARG A 167 8.37 -28.64 69.32
C ARG A 167 8.02 -30.03 69.84
N GLU A 168 7.45 -30.89 68.99
CA GLU A 168 7.07 -32.24 69.39
C GLU A 168 8.30 -33.11 69.69
N LEU A 169 9.38 -32.97 68.93
CA LEU A 169 10.65 -33.63 69.23
C LEU A 169 11.26 -33.16 70.56
N ASP A 170 11.16 -31.86 70.87
CA ASP A 170 11.67 -31.32 72.13
C ASP A 170 10.87 -31.86 73.34
N LYS A 171 9.53 -31.93 73.24
CA LYS A 171 8.70 -32.60 74.27
C LYS A 171 9.13 -34.05 74.49
N LEU A 172 9.31 -34.83 73.42
CA LEU A 172 9.75 -36.22 73.54
C LEU A 172 11.15 -36.36 74.17
N ARG A 173 12.05 -35.39 73.91
CA ARG A 173 13.38 -35.35 74.56
C ARG A 173 13.26 -35.02 76.04
N GLU A 174 12.41 -34.06 76.40
CA GLU A 174 12.10 -33.70 77.78
C GLU A 174 11.52 -34.89 78.53
N ASP A 175 10.50 -35.55 78.00
CA ASP A 175 9.90 -36.77 78.57
C ASP A 175 10.93 -37.88 78.74
N GLY A 176 11.76 -38.11 77.72
CA GLY A 176 12.86 -39.08 77.79
C GLY A 176 13.93 -38.70 78.82
N SER A 177 14.22 -37.41 79.02
CA SER A 177 15.17 -36.91 80.01
C SER A 177 14.60 -36.98 81.43
N ALA A 178 13.31 -36.68 81.61
CA ALA A 178 12.58 -36.84 82.86
C ALA A 178 12.56 -38.33 83.25
N ARG A 179 12.24 -39.22 82.31
CA ARG A 179 12.28 -40.67 82.52
C ARG A 179 13.69 -41.20 82.82
N ARG A 180 14.74 -40.57 82.27
CA ARG A 180 16.14 -40.87 82.63
C ARG A 180 16.54 -40.32 84.01
N SER A 181 16.02 -39.16 84.42
CA SER A 181 16.31 -38.55 85.74
C SER A 181 15.66 -39.29 86.92
N VAL A 182 14.55 -39.99 86.68
CA VAL A 182 13.89 -40.89 87.65
C VAL A 182 14.72 -42.18 87.86
N CYS A 183 15.58 -42.55 86.90
CA CYS A 183 16.61 -43.56 87.09
C CYS A 183 17.89 -42.91 87.62
N GLY A 184 18.11 -42.96 88.94
CA GLY A 184 19.33 -42.48 89.61
C GLY A 184 20.65 -43.04 89.03
N PRO A 185 21.80 -42.45 89.36
CA PRO A 185 23.06 -42.65 88.64
C PRO A 185 23.52 -44.10 88.71
N ARG A 186 23.46 -44.81 87.58
CA ARG A 186 24.21 -46.07 87.41
C ARG A 186 25.69 -45.69 87.24
N LYS A 187 26.47 -45.95 88.29
CA LYS A 187 27.93 -45.75 88.33
C LYS A 187 28.59 -46.27 87.06
N GLY A 188 29.48 -45.44 86.51
CA GLY A 188 30.20 -45.74 85.27
C GLY A 188 30.98 -47.04 85.36
N ALA A 189 30.76 -47.92 84.38
CA ALA A 189 31.78 -48.84 83.92
C ALA A 189 32.60 -48.11 82.85
N ARG A 190 33.85 -47.86 83.22
CA ARG A 190 34.91 -47.32 82.38
C ARG A 190 35.14 -48.30 81.23
N TYR A 191 34.60 -48.02 80.04
CA TYR A 191 35.05 -48.70 78.82
C TYR A 191 35.99 -47.77 78.05
N SER A 192 37.19 -48.31 77.88
CA SER A 192 38.34 -47.72 77.23
C SER A 192 38.07 -47.32 75.79
N ARG A 193 38.57 -46.13 75.49
CA ARG A 193 38.83 -45.56 74.17
C ARG A 193 39.47 -46.63 73.26
N LEU A 194 38.72 -47.12 72.28
CA LEU A 194 39.26 -47.66 71.05
C LEU A 194 38.85 -46.74 69.91
N SER A 195 39.88 -46.14 69.33
CA SER A 195 39.86 -45.34 68.12
C SER A 195 39.14 -46.06 66.98
N ALA A 196 38.14 -45.41 66.41
CA ALA A 196 37.69 -45.66 65.05
C ALA A 196 37.67 -44.32 64.32
N ASN A 197 38.73 -44.12 63.51
CA ASN A 197 38.80 -43.10 62.47
C ASN A 197 37.57 -43.23 61.57
N ALA A 198 36.63 -42.28 61.66
CA ALA A 198 35.67 -42.02 60.59
C ALA A 198 35.95 -40.62 60.06
N ARG A 199 36.91 -40.56 59.14
CA ARG A 199 37.16 -39.39 58.28
C ARG A 199 35.93 -39.24 57.39
N TRP A 200 35.03 -38.32 57.74
CA TRP A 200 33.95 -37.90 56.87
C TRP A 200 34.54 -37.14 55.67
N PRO A 201 34.29 -37.55 54.42
CA PRO A 201 34.65 -36.75 53.27
C PRO A 201 33.81 -35.46 53.27
N ARG A 202 34.47 -34.33 53.52
CA ARG A 202 33.98 -33.02 53.06
C ARG A 202 34.27 -32.95 51.58
N ASP A 203 33.31 -33.30 50.74
CA ASP A 203 33.32 -32.90 49.34
C ASP A 203 31.90 -32.84 48.79
N CYS A 204 31.37 -31.61 48.73
CA CYS A 204 30.37 -31.19 47.74
C CYS A 204 30.32 -29.66 47.73
N THR A 205 31.46 -29.02 47.42
CA THR A 205 31.44 -27.62 46.97
C THR A 205 30.96 -27.63 45.52
N LYS A 206 29.68 -27.30 45.27
CA LYS A 206 29.21 -27.02 43.91
C LYS A 206 29.78 -25.67 43.49
N ILE A 207 30.87 -25.70 42.70
CA ILE A 207 31.30 -24.56 41.90
C ILE A 207 30.35 -24.48 40.71
N TRP A 208 29.50 -23.46 40.68
CA TRP A 208 28.74 -23.09 39.49
C TRP A 208 29.72 -22.48 38.48
N ARG A 209 29.96 -23.17 37.36
CA ARG A 209 30.62 -22.57 36.20
C ARG A 209 29.54 -22.17 35.20
N LEU A 210 29.10 -20.93 35.28
CA LEU A 210 28.35 -20.27 34.21
C LEU A 210 29.25 -20.18 32.98
N ARG A 211 28.86 -20.83 31.88
CA ARG A 211 29.41 -20.53 30.55
C ARG A 211 28.25 -20.00 29.70
N GLY A 212 28.26 -18.69 29.49
CA GLY A 212 27.36 -18.02 28.56
C GLY A 212 27.72 -18.36 27.12
N GLY A 213 26.68 -18.38 26.28
CA GLY A 213 26.77 -18.54 24.83
C GLY A 213 25.37 -18.53 24.22
N GLY A 214 24.80 -17.34 24.01
CA GLY A 214 23.84 -17.13 22.92
C GLY A 214 24.58 -16.77 21.63
N PRO A 215 23.95 -16.77 20.44
CA PRO A 215 22.51 -16.56 20.26
C PRO A 215 21.80 -17.51 19.26
N SER A 216 20.46 -17.46 19.34
CA SER A 216 19.49 -17.66 18.24
C SER A 216 19.43 -19.00 17.51
N SER A 217 18.58 -19.91 17.99
CA SER A 217 17.39 -20.39 17.27
C SER A 217 16.80 -21.63 17.96
N MET A 218 15.49 -21.62 18.21
CA MET A 218 14.58 -22.76 18.39
C MET A 218 14.99 -23.90 19.36
N THR A 219 14.18 -24.01 20.43
CA THR A 219 13.84 -25.24 21.15
C THR A 219 14.95 -25.85 22.03
N SER A 220 15.16 -25.28 23.22
CA SER A 220 15.99 -25.89 24.25
C SER A 220 15.13 -26.66 25.26
N VAL A 221 14.96 -27.97 25.03
CA VAL A 221 14.46 -28.90 26.04
C VAL A 221 15.59 -29.19 27.02
N ILE A 222 15.44 -28.79 28.28
CA ILE A 222 16.38 -29.12 29.35
C ILE A 222 16.13 -30.57 29.76
N ALA A 223 16.90 -31.50 29.21
CA ALA A 223 16.91 -32.89 29.65
C ALA A 223 17.82 -33.04 30.88
N LEU A 224 17.21 -33.08 32.08
CA LEU A 224 17.88 -33.46 33.32
C LEU A 224 18.11 -34.98 33.32
N ASN A 225 19.25 -35.43 32.82
CA ASN A 225 19.59 -36.85 32.84
C ASN A 225 20.24 -37.23 34.18
N ARG A 226 19.55 -38.09 34.94
CA ARG A 226 19.95 -38.56 36.28
C ARG A 226 20.85 -39.79 36.09
N LYS A 227 22.18 -39.66 36.22
CA LYS A 227 23.05 -40.85 36.27
C LYS A 227 22.99 -41.48 37.67
N PRO A 228 22.75 -42.81 37.80
CA PRO A 228 22.90 -43.50 39.06
C PRO A 228 24.39 -43.72 39.38
N CYS A 229 24.76 -43.59 40.65
CA CYS A 229 26.08 -43.94 41.14
C CYS A 229 26.23 -45.46 41.18
N GLU A 230 27.03 -46.04 40.30
CA GLU A 230 27.52 -47.41 40.46
C GLU A 230 28.67 -47.43 41.47
N ALA A 231 28.48 -48.19 42.55
CA ALA A 231 29.50 -48.49 43.53
C ALA A 231 30.40 -49.61 42.98
N SER A 232 31.61 -49.29 42.53
CA SER A 232 32.65 -50.29 42.26
C SER A 232 33.51 -50.48 43.50
N TRP A 233 33.41 -51.67 44.11
CA TRP A 233 34.30 -52.11 45.18
C TRP A 233 35.46 -52.85 44.53
N ALA A 234 36.67 -52.28 44.56
CA ALA A 234 37.90 -52.97 44.21
C ALA A 234 38.62 -53.41 45.50
N THR A 235 38.71 -54.72 45.73
CA THR A 235 39.57 -55.32 46.76
C THR A 235 40.97 -55.60 46.17
N PRO A 236 42.06 -55.51 46.96
CA PRO A 236 43.43 -55.46 46.45
C PRO A 236 44.00 -56.84 46.15
N GLY A 237 44.75 -56.96 45.05
CA GLY A 237 45.48 -58.17 44.68
C GLY A 237 46.68 -58.45 45.60
N ILE A 238 46.71 -59.67 46.14
CA ILE A 238 47.87 -60.28 46.80
C ILE A 238 48.63 -61.08 45.73
N ARG A 239 49.93 -60.80 45.56
CA ARG A 239 50.87 -61.70 44.83
C ARG A 239 51.34 -62.81 45.77
N PRO A 240 51.56 -64.03 45.25
CA PRO A 240 52.69 -64.85 45.67
C PRO A 240 53.70 -64.99 44.52
N GLY A 241 54.96 -65.16 44.89
CA GLY A 241 56.04 -65.56 43.98
C GLY A 241 56.00 -67.02 43.61
#